data_AF-M6W175-F1
#
_entry.id   AF-M6W175-F1
#
_cell.length_a   1.000
_cell.length_b   1.000
_cell.length_c   1.000
_cell.angle_alpha   90.00
_cell.angle_beta   90.00
_cell.angle_gamma   90.00
#
_symmetry.space_group_name_H-M   'P 1'
#
loop_
_entity.id
_entity.type
_entity.pdbx_description
1 polymer ?
#
loop_
_entity_poly.entity_id
_entity_poly.type
_entity_poly.pdbx_seq_one_letter_code
_entity_poly.pdbx_strand_id
1 'polypeptide(L)'
;MEDQLERSLNRLGLETVDVFLLHNPEYFLMDREKHNVPKEKAAEQYYERIRNAFRFLEQKRKEGKILYYGISSNTFPEDPEKYTATSLTRILKIAKEIQDELGLEESGFAVVQFPGNLLENEFLDPKFEGKNLVSLIHENGLLSLINRPLNAISSSGSICRLSYDPNKKSEDVLPLLKKELDAIYEREKRSLSILPQGSIEYTFRTVTEPYLDRFQNQDHLNQFLERTVIPIVQQLIVQVEKIGGPKAQAEYIEILNEALPILERYVFQKNVLDRSKLYEEILKCYPKYRGWNLSAIALHLLHCSLGEGVVLLGMRREEYVRNASLSFGAPISDIRYPDWKNFEV
;
A
#
# COMPACT_ATOMS: atom_id res chain seq x y z
N MET A 1 6.72 -18.04 -19.94
CA MET A 1 6.26 -16.71 -20.38
C MET A 1 5.34 -16.83 -21.58
N GLU A 2 5.70 -17.59 -22.61
CA GLU A 2 4.85 -17.84 -23.79
C GLU A 2 3.43 -18.28 -23.45
N ASP A 3 3.25 -19.36 -22.69
CA ASP A 3 1.94 -19.82 -22.21
C ASP A 3 1.14 -18.71 -21.49
N GLN A 4 1.80 -17.86 -20.70
CA GLN A 4 1.13 -16.78 -19.97
C GLN A 4 0.68 -15.65 -20.89
N LEU A 5 1.49 -15.31 -21.91
CA LEU A 5 1.13 -14.32 -22.91
C LEU A 5 -0.03 -14.81 -23.77
N GLU A 6 0.05 -16.04 -24.30
CA GLU A 6 -1.01 -16.63 -25.13
C GLU A 6 -2.34 -16.73 -24.38
N ARG A 7 -2.32 -17.21 -23.12
CA ARG A 7 -3.53 -17.24 -22.28
C ARG A 7 -4.10 -15.84 -22.04
N SER A 8 -3.23 -14.84 -21.84
CA SER A 8 -3.66 -13.46 -21.62
C SER A 8 -4.32 -12.87 -22.86
N LEU A 9 -3.72 -13.06 -24.04
CA LEU A 9 -4.26 -12.64 -25.33
C LEU A 9 -5.62 -13.31 -25.61
N ASN A 10 -5.69 -14.64 -25.44
CA ASN A 10 -6.92 -15.40 -25.63
C ASN A 10 -8.03 -14.94 -24.68
N ARG A 11 -7.71 -14.68 -23.40
CA ARG A 11 -8.69 -14.19 -22.41
C ARG A 11 -9.19 -12.79 -22.74
N LEU A 12 -8.33 -11.92 -23.28
CA LEU A 12 -8.70 -10.55 -23.66
C LEU A 12 -9.37 -10.50 -25.04
N GLY A 13 -9.31 -11.58 -25.84
CA GLY A 13 -9.79 -11.59 -27.21
C GLY A 13 -8.96 -10.69 -28.12
N LEU A 14 -7.67 -10.52 -27.82
CA LEU A 14 -6.76 -9.62 -28.54
C LEU A 14 -5.67 -10.41 -29.26
N GLU A 15 -5.30 -9.96 -30.45
CA GLU A 15 -4.15 -10.49 -31.18
C GLU A 15 -2.84 -9.84 -30.71
N THR A 16 -2.92 -8.58 -30.29
CA THR A 16 -1.81 -7.73 -29.85
C THR A 16 -2.22 -6.97 -28.60
N VAL A 17 -1.30 -6.81 -27.64
CA VAL A 17 -1.44 -5.85 -26.53
C VAL A 17 -0.44 -4.70 -26.70
N ASP A 18 -0.82 -3.49 -26.32
CA ASP A 18 0.06 -2.33 -26.45
C ASP A 18 1.29 -2.45 -25.54
N VAL A 19 1.09 -2.89 -24.30
CA VAL A 19 2.19 -3.00 -23.31
C VAL A 19 2.07 -4.30 -22.52
N PHE A 20 3.17 -5.04 -22.42
CA PHE A 20 3.31 -6.18 -21.52
C PHE A 20 4.27 -5.88 -20.37
N LEU A 21 3.86 -6.07 -19.11
CA LEU A 21 4.70 -5.79 -17.94
C LEU A 21 5.19 -7.09 -17.29
N LEU A 22 6.51 -7.18 -17.06
CA LEU A 22 7.07 -8.15 -16.12
C LEU A 22 6.63 -7.74 -14.70
N HIS A 23 5.84 -8.59 -14.05
CA HIS A 23 5.19 -8.24 -12.80
C HIS A 23 6.00 -8.71 -11.57
N ASN A 24 6.38 -7.76 -10.73
CA ASN A 24 7.11 -7.90 -9.46
C ASN A 24 8.29 -8.88 -9.52
N PRO A 25 9.25 -8.69 -10.44
CA PRO A 25 10.41 -9.58 -10.54
C PRO A 25 11.20 -9.62 -9.22
N GLU A 26 11.16 -8.57 -8.39
CA GLU A 26 11.84 -8.48 -7.10
C GLU A 26 11.51 -9.63 -6.13
N TYR A 27 10.38 -10.34 -6.32
CA TYR A 27 10.06 -11.53 -5.51
C TYR A 27 11.13 -12.60 -5.59
N PHE A 28 11.87 -12.67 -6.70
CA PHE A 28 13.05 -13.52 -6.79
C PHE A 28 14.12 -13.08 -5.78
N LEU A 29 14.43 -11.78 -5.69
CA LEU A 29 15.41 -11.26 -4.72
C LEU A 29 14.92 -11.50 -3.28
N MET A 30 13.65 -11.22 -2.98
CA MET A 30 13.09 -11.47 -1.64
C MET A 30 13.21 -12.94 -1.21
N ASP A 31 12.99 -13.87 -2.14
CA ASP A 31 13.16 -15.29 -1.88
C ASP A 31 14.64 -15.67 -1.64
N ARG A 32 15.57 -15.10 -2.43
CA ARG A 32 17.02 -15.32 -2.24
C ARG A 32 17.53 -14.75 -0.91
N GLU A 33 17.00 -13.60 -0.49
CA GLU A 33 17.29 -12.99 0.82
C GLU A 33 16.86 -13.91 1.96
N LYS A 34 15.62 -14.44 1.91
CA LYS A 34 15.10 -15.40 2.90
C LYS A 34 15.95 -16.67 3.03
N HIS A 35 16.63 -17.06 1.95
CA HIS A 35 17.53 -18.23 1.91
C HIS A 35 19.01 -17.86 2.12
N ASN A 36 19.32 -16.65 2.58
CA ASN A 36 20.67 -16.16 2.89
C ASN A 36 21.65 -16.29 1.71
N VAL A 37 21.17 -16.14 0.47
CA VAL A 37 22.04 -16.12 -0.71
C VAL A 37 22.76 -14.77 -0.77
N PRO A 38 24.09 -14.70 -1.03
CA PRO A 38 24.79 -13.43 -1.17
C PRO A 38 24.16 -12.49 -2.20
N LYS A 39 24.08 -11.19 -1.89
CA LYS A 39 23.42 -10.15 -2.72
C LYS A 39 23.94 -10.16 -4.15
N GLU A 40 25.25 -10.28 -4.33
CA GLU A 40 25.91 -10.24 -5.64
C GLU A 40 25.47 -11.42 -6.51
N LYS A 41 25.42 -12.63 -5.92
CA LYS A 41 25.00 -13.86 -6.60
C LYS A 41 23.49 -13.86 -6.92
N ALA A 42 22.68 -13.29 -6.04
CA ALA A 42 21.25 -13.13 -6.28
C ALA A 42 20.99 -12.10 -7.38
N ALA A 43 21.68 -10.95 -7.34
CA ALA A 43 21.59 -9.91 -8.35
C ALA A 43 22.03 -10.43 -9.73
N GLU A 44 23.14 -11.17 -9.83
CA GLU A 44 23.58 -11.76 -11.09
C GLU A 44 22.48 -12.63 -11.73
N GLN A 45 21.91 -13.58 -10.99
CA GLN A 45 20.82 -14.43 -11.47
C GLN A 45 19.56 -13.64 -11.80
N TYR A 46 19.23 -12.64 -10.98
CA TYR A 46 18.07 -11.78 -11.19
C TYR A 46 18.16 -11.05 -12.53
N TYR A 47 19.27 -10.36 -12.78
CA TYR A 47 19.44 -9.60 -14.03
C TYR A 47 19.63 -10.50 -15.24
N GLU A 48 20.17 -11.71 -15.07
CA GLU A 48 20.20 -12.71 -16.15
C GLU A 48 18.79 -13.20 -16.54
N ARG A 49 17.90 -13.37 -15.55
CA ARG A 49 16.48 -13.65 -15.84
C ARG A 49 15.82 -12.51 -16.60
N ILE A 50 16.11 -11.25 -16.24
CA ILE A 50 15.61 -10.08 -16.96
C ILE A 50 16.12 -10.03 -18.40
N ARG A 51 17.41 -10.31 -18.66
CA ARG A 51 17.97 -10.41 -20.02
C ARG A 51 17.22 -11.43 -20.87
N ASN A 52 17.04 -12.63 -20.34
CA ASN A 52 16.32 -13.70 -21.04
C ASN A 52 14.85 -13.33 -21.29
N ALA A 53 14.24 -12.60 -20.35
CA ALA A 53 12.89 -12.09 -20.55
C ALA A 53 12.82 -11.03 -21.66
N PHE A 54 13.79 -10.10 -21.72
CA PHE A 54 13.82 -9.05 -22.74
C PHE A 54 14.04 -9.62 -24.14
N ARG A 55 14.95 -10.60 -24.31
CA ARG A 55 15.10 -11.30 -25.60
C ARG A 55 13.79 -11.91 -26.10
N PHE A 56 13.08 -12.59 -25.20
CA PHE A 56 11.78 -13.19 -25.52
C PHE A 56 10.73 -12.11 -25.86
N LEU A 57 10.69 -11.00 -25.11
CA LEU A 57 9.72 -9.93 -25.35
C LEU A 57 9.99 -9.19 -26.66
N GLU A 58 11.25 -8.94 -27.02
CA GLU A 58 11.63 -8.39 -28.33
C GLU A 58 11.22 -9.32 -29.48
N GLN A 59 11.37 -10.63 -29.30
CA GLN A 59 10.87 -11.61 -30.26
C GLN A 59 9.33 -11.55 -30.38
N LYS A 60 8.59 -11.46 -29.27
CA LYS A 60 7.13 -11.31 -29.29
C LYS A 60 6.65 -9.98 -29.86
N ARG A 61 7.46 -8.93 -29.72
CA ARG A 61 7.24 -7.64 -30.40
C ARG A 61 7.40 -7.79 -31.91
N LYS A 62 8.45 -8.48 -32.38
CA LYS A 62 8.64 -8.78 -33.81
C LYS A 62 7.51 -9.63 -34.39
N GLU A 63 6.94 -10.53 -33.59
CA GLU A 63 5.75 -11.33 -33.96
C GLU A 63 4.43 -10.53 -33.92
N GLY A 64 4.46 -9.26 -33.49
CA GLY A 64 3.27 -8.41 -33.37
C GLY A 64 2.33 -8.81 -32.22
N LYS A 65 2.78 -9.64 -31.28
CA LYS A 65 1.96 -10.05 -30.11
C LYS A 65 1.90 -8.98 -29.03
N ILE A 66 2.93 -8.14 -28.96
CA ILE A 66 3.01 -6.98 -28.07
C ILE A 66 3.60 -5.80 -28.86
N LEU A 67 3.24 -4.55 -28.55
CA LEU A 67 3.92 -3.39 -29.15
C LEU A 67 5.14 -2.96 -28.33
N TYR A 68 4.97 -2.90 -27.01
CA TYR A 68 6.00 -2.53 -26.05
C TYR A 68 5.98 -3.44 -24.83
N TYR A 69 7.02 -3.33 -24.01
CA TYR A 69 7.07 -3.99 -22.72
C TYR A 69 7.69 -3.11 -21.64
N GLY A 70 7.53 -3.55 -20.40
CA GLY A 70 8.02 -2.84 -19.23
C GLY A 70 8.19 -3.74 -18.02
N ILE A 71 8.52 -3.12 -16.89
CA ILE A 71 8.60 -3.80 -15.61
C ILE A 71 7.67 -3.08 -14.63
N SER A 72 6.89 -3.86 -13.88
CA SER A 72 6.17 -3.39 -12.70
C SER A 72 6.93 -3.88 -11.47
N SER A 73 7.52 -2.97 -10.72
CA SER A 73 8.25 -3.32 -9.50
C SER A 73 7.89 -2.38 -8.36
N ASN A 74 7.66 -2.95 -7.18
CA ASN A 74 7.44 -2.18 -5.95
C ASN A 74 8.74 -1.54 -5.44
N THR A 75 9.90 -2.05 -5.89
CA THR A 75 11.20 -1.66 -5.36
C THR A 75 11.98 -0.72 -6.29
N PHE A 76 11.36 -0.24 -7.37
CA PHE A 76 11.96 0.84 -8.19
C PHE A 76 12.25 2.12 -7.40
N PRO A 77 11.36 2.61 -6.50
CA PRO A 77 11.62 3.83 -5.73
C PRO A 77 12.60 3.64 -4.55
N GLU A 78 12.97 2.39 -4.25
CA GLU A 78 13.81 2.07 -3.12
C GLU A 78 15.27 2.51 -3.32
N ASP A 79 16.03 2.50 -2.22
CA ASP A 79 17.48 2.67 -2.26
C ASP A 79 18.11 1.53 -3.11
N PRO A 80 18.88 1.85 -4.17
CA PRO A 80 19.58 0.88 -5.00
C PRO A 80 20.49 -0.08 -4.22
N GLU A 81 20.92 0.30 -3.00
CA GLU A 81 21.74 -0.54 -2.14
C GLU A 81 20.96 -1.59 -1.34
N LYS A 82 19.62 -1.54 -1.31
CA LYS A 82 18.84 -2.63 -0.71
C LYS A 82 19.01 -3.93 -1.48
N TYR A 83 18.92 -5.05 -0.76
CA TYR A 83 19.05 -6.38 -1.36
C TYR A 83 18.01 -6.62 -2.46
N THR A 84 16.78 -6.18 -2.22
CA THR A 84 15.60 -6.43 -3.05
C THR A 84 15.33 -5.32 -4.08
N ALA A 85 16.23 -4.34 -4.21
CA ALA A 85 16.06 -3.20 -5.09
C ALA A 85 16.17 -3.60 -6.57
N THR A 86 15.19 -3.17 -7.36
CA THR A 86 15.22 -3.28 -8.82
C THR A 86 15.84 -2.00 -9.39
N SER A 87 17.08 -2.09 -9.90
CA SER A 87 17.81 -0.93 -10.43
C SER A 87 17.37 -0.60 -11.85
N LEU A 88 16.71 0.55 -12.02
CA LEU A 88 16.32 1.04 -13.35
C LEU A 88 17.54 1.32 -14.24
N THR A 89 18.62 1.88 -13.70
CA THR A 89 19.87 2.14 -14.46
C THR A 89 20.46 0.85 -15.03
N ARG A 90 20.44 -0.24 -14.27
CA ARG A 90 20.89 -1.55 -14.76
C ARG A 90 19.93 -2.16 -15.79
N ILE A 91 18.63 -1.96 -15.63
CA ILE A 91 17.62 -2.38 -16.61
C ILE A 91 17.78 -1.64 -17.94
N LEU A 92 18.00 -0.32 -17.91
CA LEU A 92 18.27 0.49 -19.10
C LEU A 92 19.49 -0.02 -19.86
N LYS A 93 20.57 -0.35 -19.13
CA LYS A 93 21.76 -0.96 -19.73
C LYS A 93 21.44 -2.31 -20.39
N ILE A 94 20.66 -3.16 -19.72
CA ILE A 94 20.22 -4.45 -20.28
C ILE A 94 19.37 -4.25 -21.54
N ALA A 95 18.42 -3.32 -21.53
CA ALA A 95 17.60 -3.01 -22.71
C ALA A 95 18.50 -2.63 -23.90
N LYS A 96 19.52 -1.79 -23.66
CA LYS A 96 20.47 -1.38 -24.69
C LYS A 96 21.36 -2.55 -25.17
N GLU A 97 21.89 -3.36 -24.26
CA GLU A 97 22.66 -4.57 -24.59
C GLU A 97 21.86 -5.52 -25.50
N ILE A 98 20.59 -5.77 -25.17
CA ILE A 98 19.72 -6.66 -25.96
C ILE A 98 19.34 -6.02 -27.30
N GLN A 99 19.09 -4.71 -27.33
CA GLN A 99 18.84 -3.97 -28.57
C GLN A 99 20.01 -4.15 -29.55
N ASP A 100 21.24 -3.94 -29.08
CA ASP A 100 22.46 -4.05 -29.89
C ASP A 100 22.74 -5.52 -30.29
N GLU A 101 22.54 -6.47 -29.37
CA GLU A 101 22.65 -7.92 -29.63
C GLU A 101 21.73 -8.38 -30.77
N LEU A 102 20.50 -7.87 -30.81
CA LEU A 102 19.48 -8.24 -31.80
C LEU A 102 19.49 -7.35 -33.06
N GLY A 103 20.35 -6.33 -33.11
CA GLY A 103 20.44 -5.39 -34.24
C GLY A 103 19.17 -4.57 -34.45
N LEU A 104 18.50 -4.17 -33.37
CA LEU A 104 17.25 -3.42 -33.41
C LEU A 104 17.50 -1.90 -33.47
N GLU A 105 16.74 -1.18 -34.29
CA GLU A 105 16.80 0.28 -34.33
C GLU A 105 16.36 0.91 -33.01
N GLU A 106 15.34 0.32 -32.37
CA GLU A 106 14.80 0.76 -31.08
C GLU A 106 14.44 -0.44 -30.19
N SER A 107 14.67 -0.31 -28.88
CA SER A 107 14.19 -1.29 -27.90
C SER A 107 12.69 -1.16 -27.67
N GLY A 108 12.02 -2.28 -27.40
CA GLY A 108 10.62 -2.31 -26.98
C GLY A 108 10.40 -1.98 -25.50
N PHE A 109 11.47 -1.82 -24.69
CA PHE A 109 11.34 -1.43 -23.29
C PHE A 109 10.91 0.03 -23.19
N ALA A 110 9.67 0.27 -22.76
CA ALA A 110 9.05 1.59 -22.79
C ALA A 110 8.34 2.00 -21.50
N VAL A 111 8.07 1.08 -20.56
CA VAL A 111 7.20 1.35 -19.40
C VAL A 111 7.84 0.95 -18.07
N VAL A 112 7.77 1.84 -17.09
CA VAL A 112 8.20 1.61 -15.71
C VAL A 112 7.01 1.81 -14.79
N GLN A 113 6.49 0.72 -14.24
CA GLN A 113 5.40 0.77 -13.26
C GLN A 113 5.95 0.68 -11.83
N PHE A 114 5.53 1.60 -10.97
CA PHE A 114 5.92 1.63 -9.56
C PHE A 114 4.83 2.25 -8.67
N PRO A 115 4.91 2.02 -7.34
CA PRO A 115 4.04 2.66 -6.37
C PRO A 115 4.36 4.13 -6.21
N GLY A 116 3.34 4.97 -6.20
CA GLY A 116 3.53 6.40 -5.99
C GLY A 116 2.28 7.07 -5.44
N ASN A 117 2.42 7.74 -4.30
CA ASN A 117 1.38 8.58 -3.71
C ASN A 117 2.02 9.60 -2.75
N LEU A 118 1.20 10.40 -2.05
CA LEU A 118 1.71 11.41 -1.11
C LEU A 118 2.61 10.84 0.00
N LEU A 119 2.38 9.58 0.38
CA LEU A 119 3.05 8.94 1.51
C LEU A 119 4.15 7.96 1.05
N GLU A 120 3.93 7.22 -0.03
CA GLU A 120 4.96 6.47 -0.78
C GLU A 120 5.57 7.40 -1.83
N ASN A 121 6.39 8.36 -1.38
CA ASN A 121 6.94 9.46 -2.18
C ASN A 121 8.42 9.30 -2.57
N GLU A 122 9.01 8.14 -2.27
CA GLU A 122 10.43 7.84 -2.48
C GLU A 122 10.87 7.94 -3.94
N PHE A 123 9.94 7.87 -4.90
CA PHE A 123 10.21 8.03 -6.32
C PHE A 123 10.69 9.44 -6.69
N LEU A 124 10.50 10.41 -5.79
CA LEU A 124 11.00 11.77 -5.91
C LEU A 124 12.34 11.99 -5.19
N ASP A 125 12.86 10.99 -4.45
CA ASP A 125 14.18 11.09 -3.82
C ASP A 125 15.30 11.05 -4.87
N PRO A 126 16.35 11.89 -4.75
CA PRO A 126 17.47 11.95 -5.69
C PRO A 126 18.49 10.80 -5.51
N LYS A 127 18.02 9.55 -5.59
CA LYS A 127 18.81 8.33 -5.31
C LYS A 127 19.61 7.81 -6.50
N PHE A 128 19.33 8.28 -7.71
CA PHE A 128 19.94 7.78 -8.95
C PHE A 128 20.93 8.80 -9.48
N GLU A 129 22.13 8.83 -8.89
CA GLU A 129 23.19 9.79 -9.25
C GLU A 129 22.73 11.25 -9.13
N GLY A 130 22.00 11.55 -8.06
CA GLY A 130 21.42 12.88 -7.80
C GLY A 130 20.10 13.14 -8.53
N LYS A 131 19.60 12.20 -9.34
CA LYS A 131 18.30 12.26 -10.00
C LYS A 131 17.26 11.42 -9.26
N ASN A 132 16.01 11.84 -9.37
CA ASN A 132 14.89 11.03 -8.91
C ASN A 132 14.41 10.05 -10.00
N LEU A 133 13.54 9.11 -9.62
CA LEU A 133 13.08 8.06 -10.51
C LEU A 133 12.30 8.62 -11.71
N VAL A 134 11.46 9.64 -11.50
CA VAL A 134 10.65 10.26 -12.56
C VAL A 134 11.55 10.93 -13.60
N SER A 135 12.55 11.71 -13.16
CA SER A 135 13.53 12.32 -14.06
C SER A 135 14.30 11.27 -14.85
N LEU A 136 14.74 10.19 -14.20
CA LEU A 136 15.44 9.09 -14.87
C LEU A 136 14.57 8.42 -15.94
N ILE A 137 13.27 8.24 -15.68
CA ILE A 137 12.30 7.68 -16.63
C ILE A 137 12.15 8.61 -17.85
N HIS A 138 11.91 9.90 -17.63
CA HIS A 138 11.69 10.88 -18.69
C HIS A 138 12.92 11.09 -19.59
N GLU A 139 14.11 11.20 -18.99
CA GLU A 139 15.36 11.36 -19.74
C GLU A 139 15.65 10.20 -20.70
N ASN A 140 15.07 9.02 -20.42
CA ASN A 140 15.20 7.83 -21.27
C ASN A 140 13.97 7.60 -22.16
N GLY A 141 13.04 8.57 -22.25
CA GLY A 141 11.86 8.49 -23.10
C GLY A 141 10.85 7.40 -22.68
N LEU A 142 10.87 7.00 -21.40
CA LEU A 142 10.00 5.94 -20.87
C LEU A 142 8.71 6.54 -20.28
N LEU A 143 7.65 5.73 -20.27
CA LEU A 143 6.38 6.07 -19.63
C LEU A 143 6.39 5.65 -18.15
N SER A 144 6.12 6.60 -17.26
CA SER A 144 5.82 6.32 -15.86
C SER A 144 4.38 5.81 -15.71
N LEU A 145 4.21 4.70 -14.99
CA LEU A 145 2.91 4.11 -14.71
C LEU A 145 2.75 3.92 -13.21
N ILE A 146 1.84 4.66 -12.58
CA ILE A 146 1.71 4.66 -11.12
C ILE A 146 0.63 3.69 -10.67
N ASN A 147 0.99 2.80 -9.74
CA ASN A 147 0.02 2.00 -8.98
C ASN A 147 -0.09 2.51 -7.53
N ARG A 148 -1.15 2.07 -6.84
CA ARG A 148 -1.48 2.50 -5.45
C ARG A 148 -1.53 4.03 -5.20
N PRO A 149 -2.12 4.85 -6.09
CA PRO A 149 -2.11 6.30 -5.91
C PRO A 149 -2.89 6.81 -4.69
N LEU A 150 -3.78 5.99 -4.12
CA LEU A 150 -4.64 6.34 -2.98
C LEU A 150 -4.56 5.35 -1.81
N ASN A 151 -3.73 4.30 -1.92
CA ASN A 151 -3.63 3.23 -0.92
C ASN A 151 -2.16 3.06 -0.55
N ALA A 152 -1.67 3.96 0.30
CA ALA A 152 -0.29 3.95 0.74
C ALA A 152 -0.03 2.73 1.62
N ILE A 153 1.10 2.07 1.42
CA ILE A 153 1.55 0.98 2.32
C ILE A 153 2.61 1.55 3.27
N SER A 154 2.37 1.44 4.57
CA SER A 154 3.36 1.84 5.59
C SER A 154 4.51 0.83 5.67
N SER A 155 5.61 1.21 6.33
CA SER A 155 6.73 0.29 6.64
C SER A 155 6.30 -0.96 7.43
N SER A 156 5.19 -0.87 8.18
CA SER A 156 4.59 -2.01 8.91
C SER A 156 3.70 -2.92 8.03
N GLY A 157 3.54 -2.61 6.75
CA GLY A 157 2.73 -3.38 5.78
C GLY A 157 1.24 -3.01 5.76
N SER A 158 0.83 -2.03 6.55
CA SER A 158 -0.57 -1.61 6.64
C SER A 158 -0.98 -0.66 5.52
N ILE A 159 -2.25 -0.71 5.12
CA ILE A 159 -2.78 0.20 4.11
C ILE A 159 -3.36 1.45 4.76
N CYS A 160 -2.81 2.61 4.41
CA CYS A 160 -3.38 3.93 4.66
C CYS A 160 -4.10 4.42 3.40
N ARG A 161 -5.42 4.59 3.48
CA ARG A 161 -6.22 5.12 2.36
C ARG A 161 -6.26 6.64 2.40
N LEU A 162 -5.82 7.30 1.33
CA LEU A 162 -5.85 8.75 1.14
C LEU A 162 -7.25 9.23 0.76
N SER A 163 -8.20 9.10 1.67
CA SER A 163 -9.60 9.50 1.46
C SER A 163 -10.17 10.14 2.72
N TYR A 164 -10.62 11.37 2.56
CA TYR A 164 -11.28 12.18 3.59
C TYR A 164 -12.07 13.28 2.88
N ASP A 165 -13.28 13.55 3.35
CA ASP A 165 -14.16 14.57 2.79
C ASP A 165 -14.47 15.59 3.89
N PRO A 166 -13.90 16.82 3.81
CA PRO A 166 -14.09 17.84 4.84
C PRO A 166 -15.55 18.33 4.92
N ASN A 167 -16.37 18.07 3.89
CA ASN A 167 -17.77 18.48 3.86
C ASN A 167 -18.69 17.52 4.62
N LYS A 168 -18.19 16.33 4.98
CA LYS A 168 -18.94 15.36 5.80
C LYS A 168 -18.71 15.71 7.27
N LYS A 169 -19.79 16.08 7.96
CA LYS A 169 -19.74 16.35 9.40
C LYS A 169 -19.26 15.10 10.15
N SER A 170 -18.16 15.25 10.87
CA SER A 170 -17.63 14.29 11.83
C SER A 170 -17.90 14.86 13.22
N GLU A 171 -18.80 14.26 13.99
CA GLU A 171 -18.90 14.58 15.42
C GLU A 171 -17.69 13.98 16.14
N ASP A 172 -17.08 14.75 17.04
CA ASP A 172 -15.97 14.27 17.88
C ASP A 172 -16.49 13.31 18.96
N VAL A 173 -16.77 12.08 18.54
CA VAL A 173 -17.26 10.99 19.40
C VAL A 173 -16.13 10.17 20.00
N LEU A 174 -14.87 10.41 19.60
CA LEU A 174 -13.73 9.59 19.99
C LEU A 174 -13.51 9.57 21.52
N PRO A 175 -13.60 10.69 22.26
CA PRO A 175 -13.49 10.69 23.72
C PRO A 175 -14.63 9.90 24.40
N LEU A 176 -15.84 9.94 23.84
CA LEU A 176 -16.99 9.20 24.35
C LEU A 176 -16.79 7.70 24.18
N LEU A 177 -16.37 7.26 22.98
CA LEU A 177 -16.06 5.87 22.69
C LEU A 177 -14.93 5.33 23.55
N LYS A 178 -13.90 6.15 23.79
CA LYS A 178 -12.79 5.79 24.68
C LYS A 178 -13.29 5.54 26.10
N LYS A 179 -14.13 6.45 26.63
CA LYS A 179 -14.73 6.32 27.95
C LYS A 179 -15.63 5.09 28.07
N GLU A 180 -16.41 4.78 27.04
CA GLU A 180 -17.24 3.57 26.98
C GLU A 180 -16.39 2.30 26.99
N LEU A 181 -15.32 2.23 26.18
CA LEU A 181 -14.37 1.12 26.20
C LEU A 181 -13.70 0.95 27.56
N ASP A 182 -13.24 2.03 28.17
CA ASP A 182 -12.58 1.98 29.48
C ASP A 182 -13.54 1.47 30.57
N ALA A 183 -14.83 1.83 30.50
CA ALA A 183 -15.86 1.31 31.40
C ALA A 183 -16.09 -0.21 31.20
N ILE A 184 -16.07 -0.69 29.96
CA ILE A 184 -16.16 -2.12 29.63
C ILE A 184 -14.91 -2.87 30.14
N TYR A 185 -13.72 -2.33 29.94
CA TYR A 185 -12.47 -2.89 30.45
C TYR A 185 -12.46 -3.03 31.98
N GLU A 186 -13.04 -2.08 32.70
CA GLU A 186 -13.20 -2.19 34.16
C GLU A 186 -14.26 -3.23 34.55
N ARG A 187 -15.34 -3.40 33.77
CA ARG A 187 -16.32 -4.48 33.98
C ARG A 187 -15.70 -5.85 33.73
N GLU A 188 -14.93 -6.01 32.66
CA GLU A 188 -14.20 -7.22 32.31
C GLU A 188 -13.29 -7.65 33.47
N LYS A 189 -12.48 -6.71 33.97
CA LYS A 189 -11.58 -6.93 35.11
C LYS A 189 -12.31 -7.44 36.36
N ARG A 190 -13.49 -6.88 36.66
CA ARG A 190 -14.32 -7.35 37.78
C ARG A 190 -14.88 -8.74 37.51
N SER A 191 -15.38 -9.00 36.30
CA SER A 191 -15.91 -10.30 35.89
C SER A 191 -14.87 -11.41 36.00
N LEU A 192 -13.62 -11.14 35.61
CA LEU A 192 -12.53 -12.12 35.64
C LEU A 192 -11.92 -12.31 37.03
N SER A 193 -12.34 -11.54 38.05
CA SER A 193 -11.84 -11.68 39.43
C SER A 193 -12.21 -13.02 40.10
N ILE A 194 -13.16 -13.76 39.52
CA ILE A 194 -13.52 -15.11 39.94
C ILE A 194 -12.41 -16.14 39.67
N LEU A 195 -11.50 -15.83 38.75
CA LEU A 195 -10.43 -16.73 38.34
C LEU A 195 -9.23 -16.63 39.31
N PRO A 196 -8.54 -17.75 39.61
CA PRO A 196 -7.38 -17.74 40.51
C PRO A 196 -6.29 -16.77 40.04
N GLN A 197 -5.62 -16.12 40.98
CA GLN A 197 -4.53 -15.19 40.68
C GLN A 197 -3.39 -15.92 39.94
N GLY A 198 -2.95 -15.40 38.80
CA GLY A 198 -1.94 -16.02 37.94
C GLY A 198 -2.46 -17.10 36.97
N SER A 199 -3.78 -17.36 36.94
CA SER A 199 -4.38 -18.28 35.95
C SER A 199 -4.60 -17.63 34.58
N ILE A 200 -4.48 -16.31 34.49
CA ILE A 200 -4.70 -15.52 33.28
C ILE A 200 -3.43 -14.75 32.94
N GLU A 201 -2.86 -15.04 31.78
CA GLU A 201 -1.74 -14.29 31.23
C GLU A 201 -2.23 -13.10 30.38
N TYR A 202 -3.32 -13.28 29.63
CA TYR A 202 -3.90 -12.29 28.73
C TYR A 202 -5.43 -12.25 28.84
N THR A 203 -6.00 -11.05 28.85
CA THR A 203 -7.45 -10.75 28.76
C THR A 203 -7.77 -9.98 27.48
N PHE A 204 -9.05 -9.74 27.19
CA PHE A 204 -9.44 -8.88 26.07
C PHE A 204 -8.81 -7.49 26.23
N ARG A 205 -9.00 -6.83 27.38
CA ARG A 205 -8.34 -5.56 27.70
C ARG A 205 -6.82 -5.58 27.48
N THR A 206 -6.11 -6.54 28.07
CA THR A 206 -4.63 -6.48 28.06
C THR A 206 -4.06 -6.63 26.65
N VAL A 207 -4.81 -7.24 25.73
CA VAL A 207 -4.39 -7.36 24.33
C VAL A 207 -4.91 -6.23 23.45
N THR A 208 -6.06 -5.61 23.74
CA THR A 208 -6.60 -4.53 22.90
C THR A 208 -6.15 -3.14 23.33
N GLU A 209 -6.10 -2.85 24.63
CA GLU A 209 -5.78 -1.52 25.18
C GLU A 209 -4.41 -0.98 24.70
N PRO A 210 -3.31 -1.77 24.69
CA PRO A 210 -2.00 -1.27 24.25
C PRO A 210 -1.92 -0.98 22.74
N TYR A 211 -2.82 -1.56 21.95
CA TYR A 211 -2.83 -1.48 20.49
C TYR A 211 -3.94 -0.58 19.95
N LEU A 212 -4.82 -0.07 20.82
CA LEU A 212 -5.99 0.72 20.47
C LEU A 212 -5.66 1.89 19.53
N ASP A 213 -4.55 2.56 19.80
CA ASP A 213 -4.08 3.70 19.02
C ASP A 213 -3.12 3.34 17.88
N ARG A 214 -2.86 2.06 17.65
CA ARG A 214 -1.94 1.55 16.62
C ARG A 214 -2.64 0.93 15.42
N PHE A 215 -3.97 0.74 15.50
CA PHE A 215 -4.75 0.22 14.38
C PHE A 215 -4.87 1.26 13.26
N GLN A 216 -4.33 0.94 12.09
CA GLN A 216 -4.29 1.84 10.94
C GLN A 216 -5.53 1.76 10.03
N ASN A 217 -6.34 0.70 10.15
CA ASN A 217 -7.60 0.53 9.42
C ASN A 217 -8.43 -0.63 10.03
N GLN A 218 -9.63 -0.83 9.50
CA GLN A 218 -10.55 -1.90 9.93
C GLN A 218 -10.02 -3.31 9.61
N ASP A 219 -9.32 -3.49 8.49
CA ASP A 219 -8.77 -4.81 8.12
C ASP A 219 -7.65 -5.24 9.07
N HIS A 220 -6.80 -4.30 9.51
CA HIS A 220 -5.77 -4.53 10.52
C HIS A 220 -6.42 -4.91 11.85
N LEU A 221 -7.50 -4.22 12.26
CA LEU A 221 -8.27 -4.62 13.44
C LEU A 221 -8.83 -6.04 13.29
N ASN A 222 -9.48 -6.36 12.17
CA ASN A 222 -10.08 -7.69 11.95
C ASN A 222 -9.02 -8.80 11.97
N GLN A 223 -7.88 -8.61 11.31
CA GLN A 223 -6.78 -9.56 11.33
C GLN A 223 -6.20 -9.75 12.74
N PHE A 224 -6.09 -8.66 13.51
CA PHE A 224 -5.63 -8.71 14.90
C PHE A 224 -6.65 -9.45 15.79
N LEU A 225 -7.94 -9.18 15.60
CA LEU A 225 -9.01 -9.88 16.31
C LEU A 225 -8.96 -11.38 16.02
N GLU A 226 -8.88 -11.77 14.75
CA GLU A 226 -8.83 -13.19 14.32
C GLU A 226 -7.60 -13.93 14.81
N ARG A 227 -6.40 -13.33 14.68
CA ARG A 227 -5.14 -14.02 14.94
C ARG A 227 -4.71 -13.97 16.41
N THR A 228 -5.14 -12.96 17.16
CA THR A 228 -4.65 -12.70 18.51
C THR A 228 -5.77 -12.73 19.53
N VAL A 229 -6.83 -11.94 19.34
CA VAL A 229 -7.85 -11.73 20.39
C VAL A 229 -8.78 -12.92 20.54
N ILE A 230 -9.32 -13.44 19.44
CA ILE A 230 -10.30 -14.54 19.44
C ILE A 230 -9.76 -15.80 20.14
N PRO A 231 -8.54 -16.29 19.84
CA PRO A 231 -8.00 -17.47 20.54
C PRO A 231 -7.92 -17.28 22.07
N ILE A 232 -7.51 -16.11 22.54
CA ILE A 232 -7.39 -15.78 23.96
C ILE A 232 -8.77 -15.73 24.60
N VAL A 233 -9.70 -15.02 23.96
CA VAL A 233 -11.08 -14.87 24.45
C VAL A 233 -11.80 -16.22 24.53
N GLN A 234 -11.63 -17.10 23.54
CA GLN A 234 -12.22 -18.44 23.57
C GLN A 234 -11.70 -19.29 24.74
N GLN A 235 -10.40 -19.22 25.03
CA GLN A 235 -9.83 -19.90 26.20
C GLN A 235 -10.40 -19.36 27.51
N LEU A 236 -10.53 -18.04 27.63
CA LEU A 236 -11.12 -17.39 28.81
C LEU A 236 -12.58 -17.77 29.00
N ILE A 237 -13.38 -17.80 27.93
CA ILE A 237 -14.80 -18.20 27.98
C ILE A 237 -14.94 -19.60 28.59
N VAL A 238 -14.10 -20.55 28.20
CA VAL A 238 -14.10 -21.93 28.74
C VAL A 238 -13.65 -21.95 30.21
N GLN A 239 -12.64 -21.17 30.59
CA GLN A 239 -12.17 -21.09 31.97
C GLN A 239 -13.20 -20.46 32.91
N VAL A 240 -13.84 -19.37 32.48
CA VAL A 240 -14.90 -18.68 33.20
C VAL A 240 -16.09 -19.62 33.42
N GLU A 241 -16.50 -20.39 32.41
CA GLU A 241 -17.55 -21.41 32.57
C GLU A 241 -17.17 -22.48 33.60
N LYS A 242 -15.94 -22.99 33.52
CA LYS A 242 -15.47 -24.06 34.40
C LYS A 242 -15.45 -23.65 35.88
N ILE A 243 -15.17 -22.39 36.18
CA ILE A 243 -14.98 -21.89 37.55
C ILE A 243 -16.23 -21.16 38.07
N GLY A 244 -16.82 -20.28 37.26
CA GLY A 244 -17.98 -19.47 37.62
C GLY A 244 -19.33 -20.01 37.15
N GLY A 245 -19.33 -21.10 36.37
CA GLY A 245 -20.53 -21.70 35.81
C GLY A 245 -21.09 -20.97 34.57
N PRO A 246 -22.19 -21.50 33.99
CA PRO A 246 -22.78 -20.97 32.75
C PRO A 246 -23.25 -19.51 32.86
N LYS A 247 -23.66 -19.06 34.07
CA LYS A 247 -24.08 -17.68 34.29
C LYS A 247 -22.90 -16.70 34.15
N ALA A 248 -21.76 -17.00 34.76
CA ALA A 248 -20.56 -16.17 34.64
C ALA A 248 -20.03 -16.15 33.20
N GLN A 249 -20.15 -17.27 32.48
CA GLN A 249 -19.81 -17.35 31.07
C GLN A 249 -20.68 -16.43 30.22
N ALA A 250 -22.00 -16.47 30.42
CA ALA A 250 -22.94 -15.61 29.70
C ALA A 250 -22.67 -14.12 29.96
N GLU A 251 -22.45 -13.74 31.22
CA GLU A 251 -22.09 -12.36 31.59
C GLU A 251 -20.78 -11.91 30.92
N TYR A 252 -19.77 -12.78 30.83
CA TYR A 252 -18.52 -12.46 30.16
C TYR A 252 -18.68 -12.32 28.63
N ILE A 253 -19.49 -13.18 28.00
CA ILE A 253 -19.81 -13.08 26.58
C ILE A 253 -20.57 -11.77 26.27
N GLU A 254 -21.49 -11.34 27.13
CA GLU A 254 -22.17 -10.05 26.99
C GLU A 254 -21.19 -8.87 27.01
N ILE A 255 -20.23 -8.87 27.94
CA ILE A 255 -19.17 -7.85 28.00
C ILE A 255 -18.40 -7.77 26.67
N LEU A 256 -18.03 -8.91 26.10
CA LEU A 256 -17.29 -8.97 24.83
C LEU A 256 -18.13 -8.49 23.64
N ASN A 257 -19.40 -8.89 23.59
CA ASN A 257 -20.34 -8.46 22.55
C ASN A 257 -20.62 -6.95 22.61
N GLU A 258 -20.61 -6.35 23.80
CA GLU A 258 -20.65 -4.89 23.96
C GLU A 258 -19.33 -4.24 23.53
N ALA A 259 -18.18 -4.86 23.81
CA ALA A 259 -16.86 -4.28 23.56
C ALA A 259 -16.52 -4.15 22.08
N LEU A 260 -16.78 -5.20 21.29
CA LEU A 260 -16.35 -5.30 19.89
C LEU A 260 -16.89 -4.16 19.01
N PRO A 261 -18.21 -3.85 19.00
CA PRO A 261 -18.73 -2.75 18.18
C PRO A 261 -18.15 -1.38 18.56
N ILE A 262 -17.87 -1.15 19.85
CA ILE A 262 -17.30 0.11 20.31
C ILE A 262 -15.82 0.20 19.90
N LEU A 263 -15.08 -0.90 19.95
CA LEU A 263 -13.71 -0.98 19.47
C LEU A 263 -13.61 -0.69 17.97
N GLU A 264 -14.47 -1.32 17.16
CA GLU A 264 -14.55 -1.06 15.72
C GLU A 264 -14.88 0.41 15.43
N ARG A 265 -15.87 0.97 16.12
CA ARG A 265 -16.26 2.37 15.97
C ARG A 265 -15.14 3.32 16.40
N TYR A 266 -14.41 3.00 17.48
CA TYR A 266 -13.26 3.79 17.92
C TYR A 266 -12.17 3.80 16.85
N VAL A 267 -11.77 2.62 16.34
CA VAL A 267 -10.74 2.52 15.30
C VAL A 267 -11.17 3.24 14.02
N PHE A 268 -12.43 3.14 13.62
CA PHE A 268 -12.96 3.90 12.49
C PHE A 268 -12.84 5.42 12.69
N GLN A 269 -13.31 5.93 13.83
CA GLN A 269 -13.29 7.37 14.13
C GLN A 269 -11.87 7.92 14.27
N LYS A 270 -10.98 7.14 14.90
CA LYS A 270 -9.56 7.47 14.99
C LYS A 270 -8.93 7.61 13.60
N ASN A 271 -9.20 6.66 12.70
CA ASN A 271 -8.68 6.72 11.34
C ASN A 271 -9.22 7.94 10.58
N VAL A 272 -10.49 8.32 10.75
CA VAL A 272 -11.05 9.56 10.18
C VAL A 272 -10.31 10.79 10.71
N LEU A 273 -10.08 10.85 12.03
CA LEU A 273 -9.33 11.94 12.67
C LEU A 273 -7.91 12.05 12.13
N ASP A 274 -7.20 10.94 11.99
CA ASP A 274 -5.83 10.92 11.47
C ASP A 274 -5.78 11.35 10.00
N ARG A 275 -6.79 11.02 9.18
CA ARG A 275 -6.91 11.56 7.82
C ARG A 275 -7.27 13.05 7.81
N SER A 276 -8.07 13.53 8.76
CA SER A 276 -8.32 14.96 8.91
C SER A 276 -7.06 15.74 9.29
N LYS A 277 -6.21 15.20 10.17
CA LYS A 277 -4.92 15.83 10.51
C LYS A 277 -4.01 15.90 9.28
N LEU A 278 -3.86 14.79 8.57
CA LEU A 278 -3.09 14.76 7.32
C LEU A 278 -3.62 15.78 6.30
N TYR A 279 -4.94 15.89 6.17
CA TYR A 279 -5.59 16.88 5.32
C TYR A 279 -5.21 18.31 5.71
N GLU A 280 -5.25 18.66 7.00
CA GLU A 280 -4.86 19.99 7.48
C GLU A 280 -3.36 20.26 7.27
N GLU A 281 -2.47 19.30 7.49
CA GLU A 281 -1.03 19.45 7.18
C GLU A 281 -0.80 19.73 5.68
N ILE A 282 -1.49 19.02 4.80
CA ILE A 282 -1.44 19.28 3.35
C ILE A 282 -1.94 20.69 3.03
N LEU A 283 -3.02 21.15 3.67
CA LEU A 283 -3.55 22.50 3.45
C LEU A 283 -2.64 23.62 3.98
N LYS A 284 -1.77 23.36 4.95
CA LYS A 284 -0.75 24.35 5.36
C LYS A 284 0.24 24.62 4.24
N CYS A 285 0.65 23.58 3.50
CA CYS A 285 1.51 23.70 2.32
C CYS A 285 0.73 24.19 1.09
N TYR A 286 -0.51 23.73 0.91
CA TYR A 286 -1.31 23.95 -0.29
C TYR A 286 -2.72 24.50 0.01
N PRO A 287 -2.84 25.73 0.55
CA PRO A 287 -4.11 26.28 1.06
C PRO A 287 -5.19 26.46 -0.01
N LYS A 288 -4.81 26.55 -1.29
CA LYS A 288 -5.72 26.74 -2.42
C LYS A 288 -6.66 25.56 -2.68
N TYR A 289 -6.35 24.37 -2.16
CA TYR A 289 -7.21 23.18 -2.30
C TYR A 289 -8.19 22.99 -1.15
N ARG A 290 -8.35 24.00 -0.28
CA ARG A 290 -9.35 23.96 0.79
C ARG A 290 -10.75 23.67 0.21
N GLY A 291 -11.44 22.71 0.80
CA GLY A 291 -12.75 22.24 0.35
C GLY A 291 -12.72 21.08 -0.65
N TRP A 292 -11.56 20.80 -1.27
CA TRP A 292 -11.38 19.55 -2.02
C TRP A 292 -11.29 18.37 -1.06
N ASN A 293 -11.72 17.20 -1.49
CA ASN A 293 -11.48 15.97 -0.72
C ASN A 293 -10.01 15.53 -0.83
N LEU A 294 -9.53 14.81 0.19
CA LEU A 294 -8.14 14.37 0.28
C LEU A 294 -7.71 13.53 -0.94
N SER A 295 -8.58 12.69 -1.48
CA SER A 295 -8.27 11.89 -2.67
C SER A 295 -8.01 12.76 -3.91
N ALA A 296 -8.78 13.82 -4.11
CA ALA A 296 -8.58 14.74 -5.23
C ALA A 296 -7.28 15.53 -5.07
N ILE A 297 -6.98 15.99 -3.85
CA ILE A 297 -5.70 16.66 -3.57
C ILE A 297 -4.52 15.70 -3.82
N ALA A 298 -4.60 14.47 -3.31
CA ALA A 298 -3.55 13.48 -3.49
C ALA A 298 -3.29 13.15 -4.97
N LEU A 299 -4.35 12.94 -5.75
CA LEU A 299 -4.23 12.69 -7.19
C LEU A 299 -3.68 13.91 -7.95
N HIS A 300 -4.12 15.11 -7.58
CA HIS A 300 -3.69 16.32 -8.28
C HIS A 300 -2.22 16.61 -8.00
N LEU A 301 -1.80 16.47 -6.75
CA LEU A 301 -0.41 16.63 -6.36
C LEU A 301 0.48 15.54 -7.01
N LEU A 302 0.02 14.29 -7.03
CA LEU A 302 0.72 13.22 -7.75
C LEU A 302 0.86 13.52 -9.24
N HIS A 303 -0.24 13.89 -9.91
CA HIS A 303 -0.22 14.27 -11.32
C HIS A 303 0.81 15.36 -11.62
N CYS A 304 0.79 16.44 -10.85
CA CYS A 304 1.73 17.56 -11.04
C CYS A 304 3.20 17.13 -10.79
N SER A 305 3.44 16.20 -9.85
CA SER A 305 4.81 15.70 -9.57
C SER A 305 5.35 14.78 -10.67
N LEU A 306 4.47 14.11 -11.42
CA LEU A 306 4.86 13.20 -12.49
C LEU A 306 5.18 13.93 -13.78
N GLY A 307 4.57 15.10 -14.05
CA GLY A 307 4.65 15.79 -15.34
C GLY A 307 3.96 15.00 -16.46
N GLU A 308 4.61 13.95 -16.94
CA GLU A 308 4.09 13.00 -17.93
C GLU A 308 4.07 11.58 -17.36
N GLY A 309 2.91 10.92 -17.47
CA GLY A 309 2.69 9.59 -16.92
C GLY A 309 1.24 9.16 -16.92
N VAL A 310 1.00 7.93 -16.46
CA VAL A 310 -0.34 7.36 -16.29
C VAL A 310 -0.52 6.94 -14.84
N VAL A 311 -1.67 7.30 -14.25
CA VAL A 311 -2.04 6.90 -12.89
C VAL A 311 -3.16 5.87 -12.96
N LEU A 312 -2.91 4.66 -12.42
CA LEU A 312 -3.89 3.56 -12.44
C LEU A 312 -4.90 3.71 -11.31
N LEU A 313 -6.18 3.87 -11.68
CA LEU A 313 -7.30 4.02 -10.74
C LEU A 313 -8.30 2.87 -10.85
N GLY A 314 -8.47 2.12 -9.75
CA GLY A 314 -9.47 1.07 -9.60
C GLY A 314 -10.82 1.57 -9.07
N MET A 315 -11.34 2.68 -9.59
CA MET A 315 -12.55 3.31 -9.07
C MET A 315 -13.82 2.61 -9.58
N ARG A 316 -14.76 2.34 -8.67
CA ARG A 316 -16.06 1.69 -8.96
C ARG A 316 -17.27 2.58 -8.66
N ARG A 317 -17.05 3.82 -8.21
CA ARG A 317 -18.09 4.78 -7.85
C ARG A 317 -17.94 6.02 -8.71
N GLU A 318 -19.04 6.45 -9.33
CA GLU A 318 -19.08 7.59 -10.24
C GLU A 318 -18.59 8.89 -9.58
N GLU A 319 -18.95 9.11 -8.31
CA GLU A 319 -18.46 10.25 -7.51
C GLU A 319 -16.93 10.29 -7.46
N TYR A 320 -16.27 9.15 -7.25
CA TYR A 320 -14.80 9.08 -7.20
C TYR A 320 -14.17 9.33 -8.56
N VAL A 321 -14.78 8.83 -9.64
CA VAL A 321 -14.33 9.08 -11.01
C VAL A 321 -14.41 10.58 -11.31
N ARG A 322 -15.53 11.24 -10.98
CA ARG A 322 -15.67 12.70 -11.14
C ARG A 322 -14.59 13.47 -10.39
N ASN A 323 -14.32 13.11 -9.14
CA ASN A 323 -13.27 13.77 -8.34
C ASN A 323 -11.87 13.58 -8.95
N ALA A 324 -11.56 12.40 -9.47
CA ALA A 324 -10.30 12.16 -10.17
C ALA A 324 -10.20 12.96 -11.47
N SER A 325 -11.27 12.99 -12.27
CA SER A 325 -11.31 13.77 -13.51
C SER A 325 -11.10 15.27 -13.27
N LEU A 326 -11.74 15.83 -12.23
CA LEU A 326 -11.54 17.23 -11.83
C LEU A 326 -10.09 17.48 -11.40
N SER A 327 -9.50 16.55 -10.66
CA SER A 327 -8.10 16.62 -10.23
C SER A 327 -7.13 16.65 -11.40
N PHE A 328 -7.28 15.76 -12.39
CA PHE A 328 -6.40 15.73 -13.58
C PHE A 328 -6.69 16.85 -14.58
N GLY A 329 -7.91 17.40 -14.58
CA GLY A 329 -8.29 18.53 -15.45
C GLY A 329 -7.90 19.90 -14.88
N ALA A 330 -7.47 19.98 -13.63
CA ALA A 330 -7.04 21.23 -13.01
C ALA A 330 -5.64 21.65 -13.47
N PRO A 331 -5.33 22.96 -13.57
CA PRO A 331 -4.02 23.44 -13.97
C PRO A 331 -2.89 22.90 -13.08
N ILE A 332 -1.75 22.58 -13.69
CA ILE A 332 -0.56 22.11 -12.97
C ILE A 332 -0.17 23.15 -11.90
N SER A 333 0.24 22.63 -10.76
CA SER A 333 0.61 23.40 -9.61
C SER A 333 2.09 23.21 -9.29
N ASP A 334 2.73 24.29 -8.84
CA ASP A 334 4.09 24.20 -8.32
C ASP A 334 4.09 23.34 -7.05
N ILE A 335 4.84 22.24 -7.10
CA ILE A 335 5.02 21.32 -5.98
C ILE A 335 6.44 21.42 -5.48
N ARG A 336 6.59 21.53 -4.17
CA ARG A 336 7.89 21.43 -3.52
C ARG A 336 7.99 20.05 -2.91
N TYR A 337 8.89 19.24 -3.46
CA TYR A 337 9.14 17.90 -2.95
C TYR A 337 9.38 17.85 -1.43
N PRO A 338 10.14 18.78 -0.81
CA PRO A 338 10.32 18.79 0.64
C PRO A 338 9.02 18.87 1.45
N ASP A 339 7.94 19.41 0.88
CA ASP A 339 6.64 19.47 1.57
C ASP A 339 6.12 18.06 1.87
N TRP A 340 6.33 17.12 0.94
CA TRP A 340 5.79 15.76 1.05
C TRP A 340 6.49 14.94 2.13
N LYS A 341 7.73 15.31 2.48
CA LYS A 341 8.44 14.72 3.62
C LYS A 341 7.84 15.10 4.98
N ASN A 342 6.98 16.11 5.03
CA ASN A 342 6.24 16.48 6.25
C ASN A 342 4.93 15.69 6.40
N PHE A 343 4.53 14.91 5.39
CA PHE A 343 3.30 14.14 5.41
C PHE A 343 3.61 12.71 5.90
N GLU A 344 3.57 12.51 7.21
CA GLU A 344 3.67 11.18 7.82
C GLU A 344 2.29 10.66 8.27
N VAL A 345 2.18 9.34 8.43
CA VAL A 345 0.98 8.66 8.97
C VAL A 345 1.14 8.37 10.44
#